data_AF-A0A3D2F859-F1
#
_entry.id   AF-A0A3D2F859-F1
#
_cell.length_a   1.000
_cell.length_b   1.000
_cell.length_c   1.000
_cell.angle_alpha   90.00
_cell.angle_beta   90.00
_cell.angle_gamma   90.00
#
_symmetry.space_group_name_H-M   'P 1'
#
loop_
_entity.id
_entity.type
_entity.pdbx_description
1 polymer ?
#
loop_
_entity_poly.entity_id
_entity_poly.type
_entity_poly.pdbx_seq_one_letter_code
_entity_poly.pdbx_strand_id
1 'polypeptide(L)' 'MGEQERMVEAILFASAEPVTVRELEARMPHGCDAAEAIMHLRKRYEGRGVNLSKVGDAWTMRTSPDLGFLMQKETVET' A
#
# COMPACT_ATOMS: atom_id res chain seq x y z
N MET A 1 14.85 9.61 1.14
CA MET A 1 13.91 8.62 0.58
C MET A 1 13.31 7.69 1.65
N GLY A 2 14.13 6.93 2.40
CA GLY A 2 13.60 5.95 3.37
C GLY A 2 12.63 6.48 4.43
N GLU A 3 12.74 7.74 4.85
CA GLU A 3 11.75 8.35 5.76
C GLU A 3 10.38 8.54 5.09
N GLN A 4 10.36 9.00 3.84
CA GLN A 4 9.12 9.20 3.08
C GLN A 4 8.45 7.86 2.75
N GLU A 5 9.25 6.82 2.47
CA GLU A 5 8.75 5.44 2.34
C GLU A 5 7.98 5.00 3.60
N ARG A 6 8.53 5.22 4.81
CA ARG A 6 7.83 4.88 6.05
C ARG A 6 6.53 5.66 6.24
N MET A 7 6.50 6.93 5.84
CA MET A 7 5.30 7.76 5.94
C MET A 7 4.20 7.27 5.00
N VAL A 8 4.53 7.03 3.72
CA VAL A 8 3.59 6.48 2.73
C VAL A 8 3.10 5.11 3.17
N GLU A 9 3.99 4.23 3.62
CA GLU A 9 3.64 2.91 4.14
C GLU A 9 2.64 3.00 5.30
N ALA A 10 2.89 3.87 6.28
CA ALA A 10 1.99 4.09 7.41
C ALA A 10 0.61 4.60 6.97
N ILE A 11 0.56 5.55 6.04
CA ILE A 11 -0.72 6.09 5.53
C ILE A 11 -1.50 5.01 4.77
N LEU A 12 -0.84 4.27 3.87
CA LEU A 12 -1.48 3.21 3.09
C LEU A 12 -1.90 2.02 3.95
N PHE A 13 -1.15 1.71 5.01
CA PHE A 13 -1.51 0.66 5.97
C PHE A 13 -2.79 1.01 6.73
N ALA A 14 -2.92 2.27 7.17
CA ALA A 14 -4.04 2.72 7.97
C ALA A 14 -5.31 3.06 7.16
N SER A 15 -5.20 3.16 5.83
CA SER A 15 -6.31 3.57 4.97
C SER A 15 -7.14 2.37 4.52
N ALA A 16 -8.45 2.42 4.75
CA ALA A 16 -9.39 1.40 4.27
C ALA A 16 -9.69 1.51 2.76
N GLU A 17 -9.61 2.73 2.23
CA GLU A 17 -9.85 3.04 0.82
C GLU A 17 -8.52 3.38 0.10
N PRO A 18 -8.42 3.14 -1.22
CA PRO A 18 -7.26 3.57 -2.01
C PRO A 18 -7.00 5.08 -1.88
N VAL A 19 -5.72 5.46 -1.75
CA VAL A 19 -5.27 6.84 -1.54
C VAL A 19 -4.50 7.34 -2.75
N THR A 20 -4.87 8.50 -3.29
CA THR A 20 -4.16 9.13 -4.41
C THR A 20 -2.80 9.69 -3.98
N VAL A 21 -1.89 9.88 -4.94
CA VAL A 21 -0.59 10.54 -4.69
C VAL A 21 -0.78 11.91 -4.05
N ARG A 22 -1.75 12.69 -4.55
CA ARG A 22 -2.07 14.02 -4.02
C ARG A 22 -2.51 13.97 -2.55
N GLU A 23 -3.29 12.97 -2.16
CA GLU A 23 -3.71 12.81 -0.76
C GLU A 23 -2.57 12.36 0.15
N LEU A 24 -1.64 11.54 -0.36
CA LEU A 24 -0.41 11.20 0.36
C LEU A 24 0.42 12.46 0.60
N GLU A 25 0.69 13.24 -0.45
CA GLU A 25 1.47 14.49 -0.35
C GLU A 25 0.81 15.51 0.59
N ALA A 26 -0.52 15.60 0.61
CA ALA A 26 -1.26 16.48 1.52
C ALA A 26 -1.12 16.08 3.00
N ARG A 27 -0.81 14.81 3.29
CA ARG A 27 -0.61 14.27 4.65
C ARG A 27 0.87 14.21 5.04
N MET A 28 1.78 14.37 4.09
CA MET A 28 3.22 14.34 4.30
C MET A 28 3.78 15.76 4.49
N PRO A 29 4.97 15.92 5.10
CA PRO A 29 5.65 17.21 5.18
C PRO A 29 5.86 17.84 3.79
N HIS A 30 5.81 19.17 3.72
CA HIS A 30 6.06 19.90 2.47
C HIS A 30 7.41 19.52 1.84
N GLY A 31 7.42 19.33 0.51
CA GLY A 31 8.61 18.94 -0.25
C GLY A 31 8.88 17.44 -0.30
N CYS A 32 8.00 16.61 0.27
CA CYS A 32 8.03 15.17 0.03
C CYS A 32 7.55 14.83 -1.39
N ASP A 33 8.12 13.76 -1.96
CA ASP A 33 7.70 13.18 -3.24
C ASP A 33 7.08 11.80 -2.95
N ALA A 34 5.74 11.78 -2.82
CA ALA A 34 5.04 10.54 -2.54
C ALA A 34 5.08 9.58 -3.73
N ALA A 35 5.18 10.09 -4.97
CA ALA A 35 5.24 9.26 -6.16
C ALA A 35 6.55 8.47 -6.20
N GLU A 36 7.69 9.11 -5.94
CA GLU A 36 8.99 8.46 -5.82
C GLU A 36 8.99 7.46 -4.66
N ALA A 37 8.49 7.85 -3.48
CA ALA A 37 8.39 6.97 -2.32
C ALA A 37 7.56 5.70 -2.60
N ILE A 38 6.43 5.82 -3.32
CA ILE A 38 5.63 4.65 -3.75
C ILE A 38 6.45 3.72 -4.65
N MET A 39 7.20 4.26 -5.61
CA MET A 39 8.01 3.43 -6.52
C MET A 39 9.09 2.63 -5.78
N HIS A 40 9.74 3.26 -4.80
CA HIS A 40 10.70 2.59 -3.92
C HIS A 40 10.04 1.53 -3.04
N LEU A 41 8.91 1.85 -2.41
CA LEU A 41 8.15 0.90 -1.58
C LEU A 41 7.70 -0.31 -2.39
N ARG A 42 7.18 -0.12 -3.61
CA ARG A 42 6.76 -1.23 -4.47
C ARG A 42 7.88 -2.24 -4.65
N LYS A 43 9.07 -1.77 -5.00
CA LYS A 43 10.26 -2.63 -5.14
C LYS A 43 10.62 -3.33 -3.83
N ARG A 44 10.50 -2.63 -2.70
CA ARG A 44 10.81 -3.18 -1.36
C ARG A 44 9.81 -4.25 -0.90
N TYR A 45 8.57 -4.17 -1.40
CA TYR A 45 7.49 -5.11 -1.12
C TYR A 45 7.38 -6.26 -2.12
N GLU A 46 8.23 -6.32 -3.14
CA GLU A 46 8.31 -7.48 -4.04
C GLU A 46 8.61 -8.77 -3.25
N GLY A 47 7.80 -9.81 -3.49
CA GLY A 47 7.92 -11.11 -2.83
C GLY A 47 7.48 -11.15 -1.36
N ARG A 48 6.88 -10.07 -0.82
CA ARG A 48 6.31 -10.06 0.53
C ARG A 48 4.84 -10.47 0.54
N GLY A 49 4.33 -10.85 1.71
CA GLY A 49 2.94 -11.29 1.88
C GLY A 49 1.87 -10.21 1.72
N VAL A 50 2.27 -8.94 1.68
CA VAL A 50 1.44 -7.82 1.24
C VAL A 50 2.21 -7.04 0.18
N ASN A 51 1.52 -6.32 -0.68
CA ASN A 51 2.12 -5.46 -1.69
C ASN A 51 1.32 -4.17 -1.89
N LEU A 52 1.93 -3.21 -2.58
CA LEU A 52 1.27 -2.00 -3.03
C LEU A 52 0.62 -2.26 -4.40
N SER A 53 -0.68 -2.02 -4.48
CA SER A 53 -1.48 -2.16 -5.70
C SER A 53 -2.11 -0.83 -6.10
N LYS A 54 -2.20 -0.59 -7.40
CA LYS A 54 -2.81 0.62 -7.97
C LYS A 54 -4.26 0.34 -8.37
N VAL A 55 -5.18 1.21 -7.96
CA VAL A 55 -6.61 1.18 -8.31
C VAL A 55 -6.97 2.54 -8.91
N GLY A 56 -7.19 2.58 -10.22
CA GLY A 56 -7.33 3.87 -10.92
C GLY A 56 -6.04 4.69 -10.82
N ASP A 57 -6.14 5.88 -10.23
CA ASP A 57 -5.03 6.79 -9.91
C ASP A 57 -4.55 6.69 -8.45
N ALA A 58 -5.19 5.84 -7.64
CA ALA A 58 -4.93 5.66 -6.22
C ALA A 58 -4.14 4.39 -5.90
N TRP A 59 -3.60 4.31 -4.69
CA TRP A 59 -2.76 3.23 -4.18
C TRP A 59 -3.32 2.65 -2.89
N THR A 60 -3.15 1.35 -2.69
CA THR A 60 -3.57 0.63 -1.48
C THR A 60 -2.59 -0.50 -1.18
N MET A 61 -2.49 -0.89 0.09
CA MET A 61 -1.87 -2.17 0.44
C MET A 61 -2.88 -3.31 0.30
N ARG A 62 -2.43 -4.46 -0.20
CA ARG A 62 -3.23 -5.67 -0.38
C ARG A 62 -2.43 -6.90 -0.02
N THR A 63 -3.09 -7.95 0.45
CA THR A 63 -2.49 -9.29 0.54
C THR A 63 -1.96 -9.69 -0.83
N SER A 64 -0.76 -10.27 -0.84
CA SER A 64 -0.17 -10.76 -2.08
C SER A 64 -1.07 -11.84 -2.71
N PRO A 65 -1.28 -11.83 -4.05
CA PRO A 65 -2.24 -12.73 -4.69
C PRO A 65 -2.00 -14.21 -4.41
N ASP A 66 -0.73 -14.62 -4.29
CA ASP A 66 -0.30 -15.98 -3.97
C ASP A 66 -0.68 -16.41 -2.54
N LEU A 67 -0.95 -15.46 -1.64
CA LEU A 67 -1.42 -15.71 -0.27
C LEU A 67 -2.92 -15.45 -0.10
N GLY A 68 -3.65 -15.14 -1.18
CA GLY A 68 -5.08 -14.83 -1.12
C GLY A 68 -5.92 -15.99 -0.55
N PHE A 69 -5.49 -17.23 -0.75
CA PHE A 69 -6.16 -18.42 -0.22
C PHE A 69 -6.23 -18.44 1.32
N LEU A 70 -5.27 -17.84 2.02
CA LEU A 70 -5.27 -17.75 3.48
C LEU A 70 -6.36 -16.81 4.02
N MET A 71 -6.87 -15.90 3.18
CA MET A 71 -7.90 -14.93 3.56
C MET A 71 -9.31 -15.49 3.38
N GLN A 72 -9.46 -16.65 2.73
CA GLN A 72 -10.73 -17.36 2.65
C GLN A 72 -11.00 -18.00 4.01
N LYS A 73 -11.96 -17.46 4.77
CA LYS A 73 -12.51 -18.19 5.91
C LYS A 73 -13.34 -19.34 5.34
N GLU A 74 -12.92 -20.58 5.61
CA GLU A 74 -13.77 -21.76 5.46
C GLU A 74 -15.11 -21.49 6.14
N THR A 75 -16.15 -21.23 5.34
CA THR A 75 -17.52 -21.32 5.81
C THR A 75 -17.93 -22.76 5.49
N VAL A 76 -17.45 -23.70 6.32
CA VAL A 76 -17.99 -25.06 6.28
C VAL A 76 -19.31 -25.01 7.03
N GLU A 77 -20.40 -24.72 6.32
CA GLU A 77 -21.74 -25.09 6.78
C GLU A 77 -21.87 -26.62 6.64
N THR A 78 -22.10 -27.28 7.78
CA THR A 78 -22.46 -28.71 7.88
C THR A 78 -23.96 -28.87 7.79
#